data_AF-G2G8Q3-F1
#
_entry.id   AF-G2G8Q3-F1
#
_cell.length_a   1.000
_cell.length_b   1.000
_cell.length_c   1.000
_cell.angle_alpha   90.00
_cell.angle_beta   90.00
_cell.angle_gamma   90.00
#
_symmetry.space_group_name_H-M   'P 1'
#
loop_
_entity.id
_entity.type
_entity.pdbx_description
1 polymer ?
#
loop_
_entity_poly.entity_id
_entity_poly.type
_entity_poly.pdbx_seq_one_letter_code
_entity_poly.pdbx_strand_id
1 'polypeptide(L)'
;MERTEPDPVDVALRVLLTEPSYAAQMLIVTARMLEMDHTSPITAQAREHAMTTAADIILTGLPEAVTHESLQRAHRALPPLAPAGTRGQHALLLRQAARSLG
;
A
#
# COMPACT_ATOMS: atom_id res chain seq x y z
N MET A 1 13.00 -39.87 14.43
CA MET A 1 12.76 -38.84 13.41
C MET A 1 12.71 -37.52 14.16
N GLU A 2 13.80 -36.77 14.20
CA GLU A 2 13.82 -35.43 14.80
C GLU A 2 12.89 -34.52 14.00
N ARG A 3 11.90 -33.92 14.66
CA ARG A 3 11.13 -32.80 14.12
C ARG A 3 11.98 -31.56 14.35
N THR A 4 12.61 -31.05 13.31
CA THR A 4 13.20 -29.71 13.29
C THR A 4 12.04 -28.72 13.30
N GLU A 5 11.65 -28.27 14.48
CA GLU A 5 10.74 -27.14 14.60
C GLU A 5 11.42 -25.91 13.94
N PRO A 6 10.72 -25.18 13.06
CA PRO A 6 11.32 -24.05 12.37
C PRO A 6 11.71 -22.97 13.39
N ASP A 7 12.92 -22.44 13.24
CA ASP A 7 13.45 -21.38 14.08
C ASP A 7 12.47 -20.18 14.09
N PRO A 8 12.10 -19.63 15.25
CA PRO A 8 11.28 -18.42 15.35
C PRO A 8 11.79 -17.27 14.48
N VAL A 9 13.11 -17.15 14.31
CA VAL A 9 13.75 -16.17 13.41
C VAL A 9 13.41 -16.46 11.95
N ASP A 10 13.48 -17.72 11.52
CA ASP A 10 13.12 -18.13 10.16
C ASP A 10 11.64 -17.88 9.87
N VAL A 11 10.77 -18.07 10.86
CA VAL A 11 9.34 -17.77 10.74
C VAL A 11 9.10 -16.27 10.62
N ALA A 12 9.71 -15.45 11.48
CA ALA A 12 9.59 -13.99 11.43
C ALA A 12 10.16 -13.41 10.12
N LEU A 13 11.30 -13.92 9.67
CA LEU A 13 11.92 -13.55 8.40
C LEU A 13 11.02 -13.94 7.22
N ARG A 14 10.43 -15.14 7.25
CA ARG A 14 9.47 -15.57 6.22
C ARG A 14 8.23 -14.67 6.20
N VAL A 15 7.68 -14.28 7.34
CA VAL A 15 6.55 -13.34 7.42
C VAL A 15 6.94 -11.99 6.82
N LEU A 16 8.09 -11.43 7.21
CA LEU A 16 8.61 -10.18 6.64
C LEU A 16 8.86 -10.24 5.13
N LEU A 17 9.22 -11.42 4.60
CA LEU A 17 9.49 -11.62 3.18
C LEU A 17 8.25 -11.97 2.36
N THR A 18 7.14 -12.36 3.00
CA THR A 18 5.93 -12.85 2.31
C THR A 18 4.73 -11.94 2.48
N GLU A 19 4.70 -11.09 3.51
CA GLU A 19 3.66 -10.09 3.68
C GLU A 19 3.97 -8.81 2.90
N PRO A 20 2.96 -8.19 2.28
CA PRO A 20 3.13 -6.88 1.68
C PRO A 20 3.58 -5.88 2.74
N SER A 21 4.59 -5.08 2.43
CA SER A 21 5.04 -3.96 3.26
C SER A 21 3.88 -2.99 3.56
N TYR A 22 3.93 -2.28 4.69
CA TYR A 22 2.89 -1.29 5.03
C TYR A 22 2.67 -0.24 3.92
N ALA A 23 3.74 0.17 3.25
CA ALA A 23 3.64 1.04 2.07
C ALA A 23 2.87 0.38 0.91
N ALA A 24 3.12 -0.91 0.61
CA ALA A 24 2.35 -1.66 -0.38
C ALA A 24 0.87 -1.80 0.05
N GLN A 25 0.62 -2.12 1.32
CA GLN A 25 -0.74 -2.23 1.87
C GLN A 25 -1.51 -0.92 1.73
N MET A 26 -0.89 0.22 2.02
CA MET A 26 -1.49 1.54 1.79
C MET A 26 -1.91 1.72 0.34
N LEU A 27 -1.03 1.48 -0.63
CA LEU A 27 -1.36 1.62 -2.05
C LEU A 27 -2.50 0.67 -2.48
N ILE A 28 -2.57 -0.53 -1.90
CA ILE A 28 -3.65 -1.49 -2.14
C ILE A 28 -4.99 -0.97 -1.57
N VAL A 29 -5.00 -0.43 -0.35
CA VAL A 29 -6.21 0.14 0.26
C VAL A 29 -6.66 1.38 -0.51
N THR A 30 -5.75 2.29 -0.86
CA THR A 30 -6.05 3.45 -1.71
C THR A 30 -6.65 3.01 -3.05
N ALA A 31 -6.09 1.98 -3.69
CA ALA A 31 -6.65 1.44 -4.93
C ALA A 31 -8.10 0.94 -4.75
N ARG A 32 -8.38 0.19 -3.67
CA ARG A 32 -9.73 -0.29 -3.36
C ARG A 32 -10.73 0.85 -3.14
N MET A 33 -10.32 1.92 -2.45
CA MET A 33 -11.18 3.09 -2.26
C MET A 33 -11.52 3.78 -3.58
N LEU A 34 -10.54 3.93 -4.47
CA LEU A 34 -10.75 4.55 -5.78
C LEU A 34 -11.68 3.73 -6.68
N GLU A 35 -11.71 2.41 -6.52
CA GLU A 35 -12.60 1.53 -7.29
C GLU A 35 -14.08 1.68 -6.96
N MET A 36 -14.42 2.17 -5.76
CA MET A 36 -15.81 2.42 -5.37
C MET A 36 -16.53 3.35 -6.36
N ASP A 37 -15.78 4.30 -6.94
CA ASP A 37 -16.27 5.22 -7.98
C ASP A 37 -15.39 5.15 -9.25
N HIS A 38 -15.10 3.94 -9.73
CA HIS A 38 -14.06 3.71 -10.76
C HIS A 38 -14.23 4.50 -12.08
N THR A 39 -15.45 4.89 -12.47
CA THR A 39 -15.71 5.69 -13.68
C THR A 39 -15.48 7.19 -13.48
N SER A 40 -15.40 7.65 -12.23
CA SER A 40 -15.19 9.06 -11.92
C SER A 40 -13.79 9.51 -12.33
N PRO A 41 -13.60 10.79 -12.71
CA PRO A 41 -12.27 11.35 -12.94
C PRO A 41 -11.37 11.21 -11.70
N ILE A 42 -10.11 10.88 -11.91
CA ILE A 42 -9.11 10.96 -10.83
C ILE A 42 -8.68 12.41 -10.66
N THR A 43 -8.74 12.91 -9.42
CA THR A 43 -8.26 14.23 -9.04
C THR A 43 -7.19 14.11 -7.97
N ALA A 44 -6.35 15.13 -7.82
CA ALA A 44 -5.37 15.19 -6.73
C ALA A 44 -6.06 15.06 -5.36
N GLN A 45 -7.20 15.72 -5.18
CA GLN A 45 -8.00 15.64 -3.96
C GLN A 45 -8.53 14.23 -3.70
N ALA A 46 -9.07 13.54 -4.71
CA ALA A 46 -9.58 12.18 -4.55
C ALA A 46 -8.46 11.19 -4.20
N ARG A 47 -7.28 11.33 -4.82
CA ARG A 47 -6.10 10.53 -4.48
C ARG A 47 -5.62 10.82 -3.06
N GLU A 48 -5.51 12.09 -2.70
CA GLU A 48 -5.05 12.49 -1.36
C GLU A 48 -5.98 11.97 -0.29
N HIS A 49 -7.30 12.15 -0.45
CA HIS A 49 -8.29 11.64 0.49
C HIS A 49 -8.19 10.12 0.68
N ALA A 50 -8.09 9.36 -0.42
CA ALA A 50 -7.93 7.91 -0.36
C ALA A 50 -6.57 7.48 0.24
N MET A 51 -5.51 8.27 0.07
CA MET A 51 -4.20 8.03 0.69
C MET A 51 -4.24 8.29 2.20
N THR A 52 -4.84 9.40 2.64
CA THR A 52 -5.00 9.73 4.06
C THR A 52 -5.81 8.66 4.77
N THR A 53 -6.96 8.26 4.21
CA THR A 53 -7.77 7.19 4.81
C THR A 53 -7.04 5.85 4.84
N ALA A 54 -6.26 5.52 3.80
CA ALA A 54 -5.43 4.32 3.82
C ALA A 54 -4.34 4.37 4.89
N ALA A 55 -3.71 5.54 5.10
CA ALA A 55 -2.75 5.76 6.17
C ALA A 55 -3.38 5.53 7.55
N ASP A 56 -4.56 6.10 7.79
CA ASP A 56 -5.29 5.93 9.05
C ASP A 56 -5.64 4.45 9.29
N ILE A 57 -6.05 3.73 8.25
CA ILE A 57 -6.41 2.30 8.37
C ILE A 57 -5.19 1.43 8.66
N ILE A 58 -4.08 1.66 7.96
CA ILE A 58 -2.92 0.75 7.96
C ILE A 58 -1.90 1.09 9.04
N LEU A 59 -1.70 2.38 9.33
CA LEU A 59 -0.60 2.84 10.20
C LEU A 59 -1.03 3.12 11.64
N THR A 60 -2.33 3.05 11.95
CA THR A 60 -2.83 3.28 13.31
C THR A 60 -2.21 2.26 14.28
N GLY A 61 -1.64 2.78 15.37
CA GLY A 61 -1.01 1.98 16.42
C GLY A 61 0.43 1.54 16.11
N LEU A 62 0.98 1.87 14.93
CA LEU A 62 2.37 1.60 14.61
C LEU A 62 3.32 2.63 15.25
N PRO A 63 4.59 2.27 15.50
CA PRO A 63 5.60 3.21 15.93
C PRO A 63 5.83 4.34 14.91
N GLU A 64 6.09 5.55 15.40
CA GLU A 64 6.26 6.75 14.55
C GLU A 64 7.31 6.56 13.44
N ALA A 65 8.44 5.91 13.75
CA ALA A 65 9.49 5.63 12.76
C ALA A 65 8.99 4.74 11.60
N VAL A 66 8.14 3.75 11.90
CA VAL A 66 7.54 2.85 10.90
C VAL A 66 6.52 3.60 10.05
N THR A 67 5.68 4.43 10.69
CA THR A 67 4.70 5.30 10.02
C THR A 67 5.41 6.23 9.04
N HIS A 68 6.46 6.92 9.49
CA HIS A 68 7.21 7.87 8.67
C HIS A 68 7.86 7.19 7.46
N GLU A 69 8.53 6.05 7.66
CA GLU A 69 9.18 5.30 6.58
C GLU A 69 8.16 4.78 5.57
N SER A 70 7.04 4.22 6.05
CA SER A 70 5.97 3.68 5.21
C SER A 70 5.32 4.77 4.35
N LEU A 71 5.04 5.94 4.94
CA LEU A 71 4.53 7.11 4.21
C LEU A 71 5.50 7.56 3.12
N GLN A 72 6.80 7.71 3.46
CA GLN A 72 7.80 8.13 2.47
C GLN A 72 7.86 7.16 1.28
N ARG A 73 7.89 5.86 1.52
CA ARG A 73 7.91 4.85 0.45
C ARG A 73 6.65 4.88 -0.39
N ALA A 74 5.47 4.92 0.25
CA ALA A 74 4.20 4.96 -0.46
C ALA A 74 4.12 6.19 -1.37
N HIS A 75 4.50 7.37 -0.87
CA HIS A 75 4.53 8.60 -1.66
C HIS A 75 5.54 8.55 -2.81
N ARG A 76 6.74 7.99 -2.61
CA ARG A 76 7.73 7.82 -3.69
C ARG A 76 7.25 6.87 -4.78
N ALA A 77 6.43 5.89 -4.44
CA ALA A 77 5.87 4.93 -5.37
C ALA A 77 4.58 5.41 -6.06
N LEU A 78 4.07 6.61 -5.73
CA LEU A 78 2.83 7.10 -6.32
C LEU A 78 2.97 7.29 -7.84
N PRO A 79 2.08 6.67 -8.64
CA PRO A 79 2.04 6.95 -10.06
C PRO A 79 1.59 8.40 -10.29
N PRO A 80 2.06 9.04 -11.38
CA PRO A 80 1.59 10.37 -11.75
C PRO A 80 0.09 10.33 -12.09
N LEU A 81 -0.58 11.48 -11.93
CA LEU A 81 -1.96 11.64 -12.37
C LEU A 81 -1.98 11.85 -13.88
N ALA A 82 -2.68 10.99 -14.60
CA ALA A 82 -2.87 11.12 -16.04
C ALA A 82 -3.95 12.18 -16.35
N PRO A 83 -3.74 13.07 -17.34
CA PRO A 83 -4.80 13.94 -17.85
C PRO A 83 -5.99 13.08 -18.32
N ALA A 84 -7.21 13.45 -17.89
CA ALA A 84 -8.45 12.72 -18.19
C ALA A 84 -8.48 11.23 -17.74
N GLY A 85 -7.60 10.82 -16.81
CA GLY A 85 -7.65 9.48 -16.23
C GLY A 85 -8.87 9.27 -15.33
N THR A 86 -9.30 8.02 -15.21
CA THR A 86 -10.34 7.63 -14.24
C THR A 86 -9.74 7.09 -12.95
N ARG A 87 -10.53 7.08 -11.88
CA ARG A 87 -10.14 6.47 -10.60
C ARG A 87 -9.80 4.98 -10.75
N GLY A 88 -10.55 4.24 -11.57
CA GLY A 88 -10.28 2.82 -11.84
C GLY A 88 -8.95 2.59 -12.56
N GLN A 89 -8.63 3.43 -13.55
CA GLN A 89 -7.33 3.37 -14.23
C GLN A 89 -6.18 3.66 -13.25
N HIS A 90 -6.34 4.66 -12.39
CA HIS A 90 -5.34 4.98 -11.38
C HIS A 90 -5.19 3.87 -10.32
N ALA A 91 -6.28 3.21 -9.93
CA ALA A 91 -6.25 2.05 -9.02
C ALA A 91 -5.42 0.89 -9.58
N LEU A 92 -5.48 0.63 -10.90
CA LEU A 92 -4.62 -0.37 -11.53
C LEU A 92 -3.12 -0.01 -11.42
N LEU A 93 -2.78 1.26 -11.64
CA LEU A 93 -1.40 1.75 -11.51
C LEU A 93 -0.91 1.65 -10.06
N LEU A 94 -1.76 1.97 -9.09
CA LEU A 94 -1.43 1.82 -7.66
C LEU A 94 -1.14 0.37 -7.28
N ARG A 95 -1.88 -0.60 -7.83
CA ARG A 95 -1.58 -2.02 -7.61
C ARG A 95 -0.26 -2.46 -8.22
N GLN A 96 0.08 -1.93 -9.40
CA GLN A 96 1.37 -2.19 -10.01
C GLN A 96 2.50 -1.60 -9.16
N ALA A 97 2.33 -0.38 -8.68
CA ALA A 97 3.27 0.25 -7.75
C ALA A 97 3.40 -0.54 -6.43
N ALA A 98 2.30 -1.02 -5.86
CA ALA A 98 2.31 -1.84 -4.65
C ALA A 98 3.17 -3.11 -4.80
N ARG A 99 3.06 -3.81 -5.93
CA ARG A 99 3.88 -5.01 -6.21
C ARG A 99 5.39 -4.71 -6.25
N SER A 100 5.77 -3.49 -6.60
CA SER A 100 7.19 -3.10 -6.64
C SER A 100 7.78 -2.83 -5.25
N LEU A 101 6.94 -2.66 -4.22
CA LEU A 101 7.36 -2.38 -2.85
C LEU A 101 7.61 -3.62 -2.00
N GLY A 102 7.23 -4.81 -2.50
CA GLY A 102 7.13 -6.04 -1.70
C GLY A 102 5.79 -6.09 -1.02
#